data_AF-A0A975HNU6-F1
#
_entry.id   AF-A0A975HNU6-F1
#
_cell.length_a   1.000
_cell.length_b   1.000
_cell.length_c   1.000
_cell.angle_alpha   90.00
_cell.angle_beta   90.00
_cell.angle_gamma   90.00
#
_symmetry.space_group_name_H-M   'P 1'
#
loop_
_entity.id
_entity.type
_entity.pdbx_description
1 polymer ?
#
loop_
_entity_poly.entity_id
_entity_poly.type
_entity_poly.pdbx_seq_one_letter_code
_entity_poly.pdbx_strand_id
1 'polypeptide(L)'
;MWRKSEEAVDAPPLKRRVSPGPGAFGARLRTWRRMNGIKQEALAHVLGVSQTAISIWENGHDLPSAARLVRIESLMAKVASSELAVERLFVERQQGVRALFDADGTRLLAVSRGYRALWPQTAELQGSFFVEYLVNEARHITTTPALAQAILSGDLVLASGYSLRMTSLQLDEMVPHRWHACFRRYGARTIVDVVTEPGEDARETGIDDLVYLDDIRPE
;
A
#
# COMPACT_ATOMS: atom_id res chain seq x y z
N MET A 1 -3.02 -1.97 30.87
CA MET A 1 -3.83 -3.16 31.24
C MET A 1 -4.87 -3.37 30.14
N TRP A 2 -4.50 -4.04 29.05
CA TRP A 2 -5.39 -4.26 27.92
C TRP A 2 -5.90 -5.71 27.95
N ARG A 3 -7.18 -5.87 28.28
CA ARG A 3 -7.88 -7.16 28.19
C ARG A 3 -9.29 -6.90 27.68
N LYS A 4 -9.53 -7.26 26.42
CA LYS A 4 -10.79 -7.83 25.94
C LYS A 4 -10.48 -8.74 24.76
N SER A 5 -10.75 -10.02 24.99
CA SER A 5 -10.88 -11.07 23.98
C SER A 5 -11.95 -10.64 22.96
N GLU A 6 -11.53 -10.22 21.77
CA GLU A 6 -12.41 -10.20 20.60
C GLU A 6 -12.51 -11.64 20.08
N GLU A 7 -13.73 -12.16 20.04
CA GLU A 7 -14.06 -13.51 19.58
C GLU A 7 -13.59 -13.75 18.14
N ALA A 8 -13.08 -14.97 17.91
CA ALA A 8 -12.64 -15.44 16.60
C ALA A 8 -13.79 -15.48 15.60
N VAL A 9 -13.56 -15.01 14.39
CA VAL A 9 -14.54 -15.04 13.29
C VAL A 9 -13.94 -15.82 12.12
N ASP A 10 -14.68 -16.80 11.59
CA ASP A 10 -14.33 -17.47 10.34
C ASP A 10 -14.25 -16.46 9.19
N ALA A 11 -13.31 -16.67 8.25
CA ALA A 11 -13.06 -15.73 7.15
C ALA A 11 -14.29 -15.61 6.23
N PRO A 12 -14.97 -14.45 6.17
CA PRO A 12 -16.12 -14.25 5.30
C PRO A 12 -15.68 -13.84 3.88
N PRO A 13 -16.59 -13.78 2.89
CA PRO A 13 -16.23 -13.34 1.54
C PRO A 13 -15.72 -11.89 1.53
N LEU A 14 -14.45 -11.71 1.16
CA LEU A 14 -13.76 -10.43 1.18
C LEU A 14 -14.12 -9.55 -0.03
N LYS A 15 -14.32 -8.26 0.21
CA LYS A 15 -14.77 -7.27 -0.78
C LYS A 15 -13.70 -7.01 -1.85
N ARG A 16 -14.12 -6.61 -3.06
CA ARG A 16 -13.26 -6.05 -4.13
C ARG A 16 -13.71 -4.60 -4.38
N ARG A 17 -12.87 -3.59 -4.13
CA ARG A 17 -13.31 -2.18 -4.11
C ARG A 17 -13.21 -1.45 -5.47
N VAL A 18 -14.00 -0.36 -5.59
CA VAL A 18 -14.26 0.55 -6.72
C VAL A 18 -13.53 1.91 -6.52
N SER A 19 -13.21 2.62 -7.62
CA SER A 19 -12.31 3.77 -7.77
C SER A 19 -12.70 5.10 -7.05
N PRO A 20 -11.72 5.99 -6.73
CA PRO A 20 -11.93 7.26 -5.99
C PRO A 20 -12.28 8.50 -6.86
N GLY A 21 -12.68 9.61 -6.21
CA GLY A 21 -13.27 10.83 -6.82
C GLY A 21 -12.33 11.96 -7.33
N PRO A 22 -12.89 13.13 -7.77
CA PRO A 22 -12.25 14.09 -8.67
C PRO A 22 -11.03 14.89 -8.18
N GLY A 23 -11.03 15.44 -6.96
CA GLY A 23 -9.89 16.22 -6.44
C GLY A 23 -8.62 15.39 -6.28
N ALA A 24 -8.78 14.08 -6.04
CA ALA A 24 -7.68 13.13 -6.02
C ALA A 24 -7.06 12.93 -7.40
N PHE A 25 -7.79 13.15 -8.51
CA PHE A 25 -7.28 12.91 -9.86
C PHE A 25 -6.17 13.88 -10.24
N GLY A 26 -6.35 15.20 -10.07
CA GLY A 26 -5.37 16.20 -10.47
C GLY A 26 -4.02 16.01 -9.76
N ALA A 27 -4.06 15.80 -8.45
CA ALA A 27 -2.88 15.49 -7.64
C ALA A 27 -2.20 14.18 -8.07
N ARG A 28 -2.99 13.12 -8.36
CA ARG A 28 -2.47 11.84 -8.89
C ARG A 28 -1.79 12.02 -10.24
N LEU A 29 -2.38 12.78 -11.16
CA LEU A 29 -1.83 13.04 -12.49
C LEU A 29 -0.48 13.77 -12.41
N ARG A 30 -0.43 14.85 -11.61
CA ARG A 30 0.80 15.63 -11.39
C ARG A 30 1.91 14.78 -10.81
N THR A 31 1.58 13.96 -9.81
CA THR A 31 2.56 13.09 -9.14
C THR A 31 3.10 12.04 -10.11
N TRP A 32 2.21 11.34 -10.82
CA TRP A 32 2.62 10.36 -11.83
C TRP A 32 3.52 10.98 -12.90
N ARG A 33 3.15 12.16 -13.42
CA ARG A 33 3.93 12.85 -14.44
C ARG A 33 5.35 13.17 -13.94
N ARG A 34 5.47 13.69 -12.72
CA ARG A 34 6.77 14.03 -12.10
C ARG A 34 7.64 12.80 -11.84
N MET A 35 7.05 11.73 -11.29
CA MET A 35 7.78 10.48 -11.05
C MET A 35 8.34 9.85 -12.33
N ASN A 36 7.65 10.04 -13.45
CA ASN A 36 8.08 9.53 -14.76
C ASN A 36 8.95 10.53 -15.56
N GLY A 37 9.34 11.67 -14.96
CA GLY A 37 10.16 12.68 -15.64
C GLY A 37 9.47 13.36 -16.84
N ILE A 38 8.14 13.31 -16.92
CA ILE A 38 7.38 13.82 -18.06
C ILE A 38 7.13 15.33 -17.89
N LYS A 39 7.36 16.14 -18.92
CA LYS A 39 6.96 17.58 -18.92
C LYS A 39 5.47 17.72 -19.24
N GLN A 40 4.81 18.78 -18.73
CA GLN A 40 3.39 19.00 -19.04
C GLN A 40 3.15 19.11 -20.56
N GLU A 41 4.05 19.78 -21.29
CA GLU A 41 4.01 19.88 -22.76
C GLU A 41 4.10 18.52 -23.45
N ALA A 42 5.00 17.64 -22.98
CA ALA A 42 5.16 16.31 -23.54
C ALA A 42 3.89 15.46 -23.33
N LEU A 43 3.28 15.54 -22.14
CA LEU A 43 2.00 14.87 -21.86
C LEU A 43 0.86 15.45 -22.72
N ALA A 44 0.82 16.79 -22.86
CA ALA A 44 -0.16 17.48 -23.69
C ALA A 44 -0.09 17.01 -25.15
N HIS A 45 1.12 16.88 -25.70
CA HIS A 45 1.37 16.35 -27.03
C HIS A 45 0.86 14.90 -27.19
N VAL A 46 1.15 14.02 -26.22
CA VAL A 46 0.67 12.62 -26.22
C VAL A 46 -0.86 12.52 -26.17
N LEU A 47 -1.52 13.46 -25.49
CA LEU A 47 -2.97 13.51 -25.31
C LEU A 47 -3.70 14.35 -26.37
N GLY A 48 -2.97 15.04 -27.24
CA GLY A 48 -3.54 15.95 -28.25
C GLY A 48 -4.29 17.13 -27.63
N VAL A 49 -3.76 17.72 -26.56
CA VAL A 49 -4.32 18.89 -25.86
C VAL A 49 -3.27 19.98 -25.66
N SER A 50 -3.68 21.15 -25.16
CA SER A 50 -2.74 22.23 -24.79
C SER A 50 -2.06 21.94 -23.45
N GLN A 51 -0.86 22.49 -23.25
CA GLN A 51 -0.19 22.45 -21.95
C GLN A 51 -1.03 23.13 -20.86
N THR A 52 -1.77 24.19 -21.20
CA THR A 52 -2.71 24.87 -20.29
C THR A 52 -3.77 23.91 -19.76
N ALA A 53 -4.31 23.02 -20.59
CA ALA A 53 -5.30 22.02 -20.16
C ALA A 53 -4.71 21.07 -19.10
N ILE A 54 -3.46 20.61 -19.29
CA ILE A 54 -2.76 19.79 -18.30
C ILE A 54 -2.58 20.55 -16.98
N SER A 55 -2.19 21.83 -17.03
CA SER A 55 -2.02 22.66 -15.84
C SER A 55 -3.33 22.82 -15.04
N ILE A 56 -4.44 23.09 -15.74
CA ILE A 56 -5.78 23.21 -15.14
C ILE A 56 -6.16 21.91 -14.42
N TRP A 57 -5.97 20.76 -15.07
CA TRP A 57 -6.28 19.46 -14.47
C TRP A 57 -5.39 19.12 -13.28
N GLU A 58 -4.08 19.36 -13.38
CA GLU A 58 -3.12 19.09 -12.29
C GLU A 58 -3.35 19.95 -11.06
N ASN A 59 -3.92 21.15 -11.23
CA ASN A 59 -4.30 22.05 -10.14
C ASN A 59 -5.74 21.80 -9.64
N GLY A 60 -6.47 20.85 -10.22
CA GLY A 60 -7.83 20.48 -9.81
C GLY A 60 -8.89 21.54 -10.17
N HIS A 61 -8.60 22.46 -11.08
CA HIS A 61 -9.55 23.50 -11.51
C HIS A 61 -10.61 22.97 -12.47
N ASP A 62 -10.34 21.88 -13.18
CA ASP A 62 -11.30 21.20 -14.07
C ASP A 62 -10.90 19.73 -14.26
N LEU A 63 -11.77 18.94 -14.89
CA LEU A 63 -11.53 17.56 -15.26
C LEU A 63 -11.40 17.39 -16.78
N PRO A 64 -10.63 16.40 -17.25
CA PRO A 64 -10.70 15.97 -18.64
C PRO A 64 -12.10 15.42 -18.96
N SER A 65 -12.46 15.42 -20.24
CA SER A 65 -13.64 14.67 -20.70
C SER A 65 -13.53 13.18 -20.31
N ALA A 66 -14.66 12.50 -20.10
CA ALA A 66 -14.68 11.11 -19.65
C ALA A 66 -13.76 10.17 -20.48
N ALA A 67 -13.76 10.30 -21.81
CA ALA A 67 -12.87 9.53 -22.68
C ALA A 67 -11.38 9.83 -22.44
N ARG A 68 -11.02 11.09 -22.18
CA ARG A 68 -9.64 11.48 -21.85
C ARG A 68 -9.26 11.03 -20.46
N LEU A 69 -10.17 11.12 -19.50
CA LEU A 69 -9.97 10.63 -18.15
C LEU A 69 -9.61 9.13 -18.18
N VAL A 70 -10.39 8.31 -18.87
CA VAL A 70 -10.11 6.87 -19.06
C VAL A 70 -8.74 6.64 -19.71
N ARG A 71 -8.40 7.42 -20.74
CA ARG A 71 -7.10 7.29 -21.41
C ARG A 71 -5.93 7.65 -20.49
N ILE A 72 -6.05 8.73 -19.73
CA ILE A 72 -5.04 9.18 -18.76
C ILE A 72 -4.88 8.13 -17.67
N GLU A 73 -5.99 7.65 -17.10
CA GLU A 73 -5.95 6.61 -16.07
C GLU A 73 -5.36 5.30 -16.60
N SER A 74 -5.62 4.93 -17.84
CA SER A 74 -5.00 3.76 -18.50
C SER A 74 -3.49 3.91 -18.67
N LEU A 75 -3.03 5.08 -19.11
CA LEU A 75 -1.58 5.38 -19.22
C LEU A 75 -0.89 5.28 -17.85
N MET A 76 -1.50 5.89 -16.83
CA MET A 76 -0.99 5.85 -15.47
C MET A 76 -0.98 4.43 -14.90
N ALA A 77 -2.05 3.66 -15.17
CA ALA A 77 -2.18 2.30 -14.71
C ALA A 77 -1.17 1.36 -15.38
N LYS A 78 -0.86 1.54 -16.68
CA LYS A 78 0.04 0.64 -17.41
C LYS A 78 1.45 0.60 -16.82
N VAL A 79 2.04 1.77 -16.55
CA VAL A 79 3.41 1.87 -15.98
C VAL A 79 3.44 1.31 -14.56
N ALA A 80 2.52 1.76 -13.70
CA ALA A 80 2.43 1.28 -12.32
C ALA A 80 2.16 -0.24 -12.26
N SER A 81 1.36 -0.77 -13.19
CA SER A 81 1.07 -2.20 -13.26
C SER A 81 2.28 -3.01 -13.72
N SER A 82 3.12 -2.51 -14.62
CA SER A 82 4.34 -3.22 -15.02
C SER A 82 5.38 -3.27 -13.90
N GLU A 83 5.62 -2.15 -13.21
CA GLU A 83 6.57 -2.11 -12.09
C GLU A 83 6.10 -3.02 -10.95
N LEU A 84 4.82 -2.92 -10.58
CA LEU A 84 4.24 -3.76 -9.54
C LEU A 84 4.23 -5.25 -9.95
N ALA A 85 4.03 -5.58 -11.22
CA ALA A 85 4.11 -6.96 -11.69
C ALA A 85 5.52 -7.54 -11.53
N VAL A 86 6.56 -6.75 -11.83
CA VAL A 86 7.96 -7.14 -11.60
C VAL A 86 8.22 -7.35 -10.11
N GLU A 87 7.78 -6.43 -9.25
CA GLU A 87 7.95 -6.55 -7.80
C GLU A 87 7.23 -7.76 -7.21
N ARG A 88 6.00 -8.05 -7.65
CA ARG A 88 5.28 -9.26 -7.24
C ARG A 88 6.05 -10.52 -7.59
N LEU A 89 6.53 -10.62 -8.83
CA LEU A 89 7.34 -11.76 -9.29
C LEU A 89 8.65 -11.89 -8.49
N PHE A 90 9.26 -10.76 -8.11
CA PHE A 90 10.46 -10.74 -7.29
C PHE A 90 10.18 -11.27 -5.87
N VAL A 91 9.11 -10.80 -5.23
CA VAL A 91 8.73 -11.22 -3.87
C VAL A 91 8.33 -12.68 -3.82
N GLU A 92 7.50 -13.16 -4.77
CA GLU A 92 7.00 -14.54 -4.81
C GLU A 92 8.11 -15.61 -4.88
N ARG A 93 9.33 -15.23 -5.28
CA ARG A 93 10.48 -16.13 -5.44
C ARG A 93 11.43 -16.14 -4.23
N GLN A 94 11.23 -15.27 -3.25
CA GLN A 94 12.12 -15.14 -2.09
C GLN A 94 11.84 -16.17 -1.00
N GLN A 95 12.89 -16.59 -0.31
CA GLN A 95 12.80 -17.50 0.85
C GLN A 95 12.59 -16.76 2.17
N GLY A 96 12.89 -15.46 2.25
CA GLY A 96 12.56 -14.64 3.42
C GLY A 96 11.05 -14.52 3.62
N VAL A 97 10.62 -14.11 4.82
CA VAL A 97 9.20 -13.89 5.14
C VAL A 97 8.85 -12.46 4.75
N ARG A 98 8.21 -12.31 3.60
CA ARG A 98 7.87 -11.01 2.99
C ARG A 98 6.49 -11.02 2.33
N ALA A 99 5.76 -9.91 2.44
CA ALA A 99 4.45 -9.69 1.83
C ALA A 99 4.32 -8.27 1.26
N LEU A 100 3.63 -8.15 0.12
CA LEU A 100 3.29 -6.87 -0.50
C LEU A 100 1.81 -6.57 -0.31
N PHE A 101 1.47 -5.35 0.08
CA PHE A 101 0.10 -4.87 0.21
C PHE A 101 -0.16 -3.62 -0.61
N ASP A 102 -1.39 -3.47 -1.11
CA ASP A 102 -1.91 -2.16 -1.53
C ASP A 102 -2.38 -1.42 -0.28
N ALA A 103 -1.80 -0.27 0.03
CA ALA A 103 -2.12 0.49 1.23
C ALA A 103 -3.59 0.98 1.21
N ASP A 104 -4.14 1.27 0.02
CA ASP A 104 -5.52 1.69 -0.13
C ASP A 104 -6.47 0.50 0.10
N GLY A 105 -7.02 0.42 1.31
CA GLY A 105 -7.92 -0.64 1.74
C GLY A 105 -7.24 -1.96 2.16
N THR A 106 -5.90 -1.97 2.28
CA THR A 106 -5.07 -3.12 2.68
C THR A 106 -5.43 -4.41 1.93
N ARG A 107 -4.95 -4.50 0.70
CA ARG A 107 -5.09 -5.70 -0.14
C ARG A 107 -3.78 -6.46 -0.20
N LEU A 108 -3.78 -7.76 0.08
CA LEU A 108 -2.57 -8.58 -0.08
C LEU A 108 -2.32 -8.82 -1.58
N LEU A 109 -1.18 -8.36 -2.09
CA LEU A 109 -0.84 -8.39 -3.51
C LEU A 109 0.04 -9.58 -3.87
N ALA A 110 1.02 -9.90 -3.03
CA ALA A 110 1.94 -11.02 -3.20
C ALA A 110 2.52 -11.44 -1.86
N VAL A 111 2.87 -12.72 -1.75
CA VAL A 111 3.63 -13.28 -0.64
C VAL A 111 4.81 -14.09 -1.16
N SER A 112 5.91 -14.02 -0.43
CA SER A 112 7.11 -14.83 -0.63
C SER A 112 6.90 -16.30 -0.29
N ARG A 113 7.88 -17.15 -0.64
CA ARG A 113 7.87 -18.57 -0.25
C ARG A 113 8.02 -18.74 1.25
N GLY A 114 8.86 -17.93 1.90
CA GLY A 114 9.00 -17.94 3.36
C GLY A 114 7.70 -17.59 4.06
N TYR A 115 7.00 -16.56 3.57
CA TYR A 115 5.68 -16.20 4.11
C TYR A 115 4.66 -17.32 3.94
N ARG A 116 4.56 -17.94 2.76
CA ARG A 116 3.64 -19.06 2.54
C ARG A 116 3.99 -20.29 3.40
N ALA A 117 5.27 -20.53 3.67
CA ALA A 117 5.69 -21.63 4.53
C ALA A 117 5.32 -21.39 6.01
N LEU A 118 5.36 -20.12 6.45
CA LEU A 118 5.05 -19.74 7.83
C LEU A 118 3.55 -19.58 8.08
N TRP A 119 2.82 -19.01 7.12
CA TRP A 119 1.38 -18.72 7.20
C TRP A 119 0.64 -19.16 5.94
N PRO A 120 0.48 -20.48 5.71
CA PRO A 120 -0.11 -21.01 4.49
C PRO A 120 -1.56 -20.56 4.27
N GLN A 121 -2.40 -20.52 5.31
CA GLN A 121 -3.81 -20.16 5.17
C GLN A 121 -3.98 -18.65 4.98
N THR A 122 -3.21 -17.82 5.67
CA THR A 122 -3.20 -16.36 5.47
C THR A 122 -2.72 -16.01 4.06
N ALA A 123 -1.78 -16.78 3.49
CA ALA A 123 -1.34 -16.60 2.10
C ALA A 123 -2.48 -16.80 1.07
N GLU A 124 -3.52 -17.57 1.39
CA GLU A 124 -4.70 -17.75 0.53
C GLU A 124 -5.58 -16.48 0.44
N LEU A 125 -5.38 -15.52 1.35
CA LEU A 125 -6.03 -14.21 1.26
C LEU A 125 -5.46 -13.33 0.13
N GLN A 126 -4.45 -13.79 -0.59
CA GLN A 126 -3.85 -13.04 -1.70
C GLN A 126 -4.92 -12.62 -2.72
N GLY A 127 -4.93 -11.33 -3.02
CA GLY A 127 -5.90 -10.69 -3.91
C GLY A 127 -7.15 -10.17 -3.19
N SER A 128 -7.29 -10.41 -1.88
CA SER A 128 -8.43 -9.97 -1.08
C SER A 128 -8.11 -8.76 -0.21
N PHE A 129 -9.15 -7.97 0.10
CA PHE A 129 -9.08 -6.85 1.03
C PHE A 129 -9.53 -7.32 2.41
N PHE A 130 -8.74 -7.08 3.45
CA PHE A 130 -9.05 -7.59 4.79
C PHE A 130 -8.79 -6.54 5.89
N VAL A 131 -8.82 -5.24 5.52
CA VAL A 131 -8.64 -4.11 6.47
C VAL A 131 -9.56 -4.20 7.70
N GLU A 132 -10.79 -4.68 7.54
CA GLU A 132 -11.77 -4.83 8.63
C GLU A 132 -11.30 -5.87 9.68
N TYR A 133 -10.43 -6.81 9.30
CA TYR A 133 -9.90 -7.87 10.15
C TYR A 133 -8.52 -7.55 10.72
N LEU A 134 -7.89 -6.44 10.34
CA LEU A 134 -6.62 -6.04 10.96
C LEU A 134 -6.83 -5.82 12.45
N VAL A 135 -5.83 -6.17 13.25
CA VAL A 135 -5.81 -5.97 14.70
C VAL A 135 -4.53 -5.26 15.14
N ASN A 136 -4.52 -4.79 16.39
CA ASN A 136 -3.34 -4.26 17.08
C ASN A 136 -2.56 -3.23 16.23
N GLU A 137 -1.26 -3.47 16.01
CA GLU A 137 -0.34 -2.56 15.32
C GLU A 137 -0.79 -2.30 13.87
N ALA A 138 -1.17 -3.36 13.15
CA ALA A 138 -1.61 -3.24 11.76
C ALA A 138 -2.90 -2.42 11.62
N ARG A 139 -3.87 -2.61 12.55
CA ARG A 139 -5.08 -1.76 12.60
C ARG A 139 -4.72 -0.33 12.97
N HIS A 140 -3.83 -0.13 13.94
CA HIS A 140 -3.44 1.21 14.37
C HIS A 140 -2.84 2.03 13.23
N ILE A 141 -1.89 1.47 12.48
CA ILE A 141 -1.25 2.14 11.33
C ILE A 141 -2.25 2.47 10.23
N THR A 142 -3.16 1.55 9.92
CA THR A 142 -4.06 1.67 8.76
C THR A 142 -5.32 2.49 9.04
N THR A 143 -5.78 2.57 10.30
CA THR A 143 -7.05 3.23 10.65
C THR A 143 -6.88 4.53 11.43
N THR A 144 -5.69 4.82 11.99
CA THR A 144 -5.43 6.10 12.64
C THR A 144 -5.34 7.19 11.57
N PRO A 145 -6.22 8.22 11.58
CA PRO A 145 -6.31 9.17 10.46
C PRO A 145 -5.00 9.87 10.13
N ALA A 146 -4.23 10.27 11.14
CA ALA A 146 -2.94 10.93 10.94
C ALA A 146 -1.90 10.02 10.25
N LEU A 147 -1.79 8.75 10.68
CA LEU A 147 -0.85 7.78 10.11
C LEU A 147 -1.27 7.35 8.70
N ALA A 148 -2.55 7.03 8.53
CA ALA A 148 -3.10 6.67 7.22
C ALA A 148 -2.91 7.80 6.20
N GLN A 149 -3.16 9.05 6.61
CA GLN A 149 -2.92 10.20 5.76
C GLN A 149 -1.43 10.34 5.41
N ALA A 150 -0.52 10.21 6.38
CA ALA A 150 0.92 10.30 6.15
C ALA A 150 1.43 9.20 5.19
N ILE A 151 0.89 7.98 5.24
CA ILE A 151 1.22 6.90 4.30
C ILE A 151 0.74 7.24 2.88
N LEU A 152 -0.48 7.77 2.77
CA LEU A 152 -1.09 8.08 1.47
C LEU A 152 -0.48 9.34 0.82
N SER A 153 -0.05 10.33 1.61
CA SER A 153 0.72 11.48 1.13
C SER A 153 2.15 11.08 0.75
N GLY A 154 2.70 10.06 1.41
CA GLY A 154 4.09 9.62 1.25
C GLY A 154 5.05 10.28 2.25
N ASP A 155 4.52 10.86 3.33
CA ASP A 155 5.30 11.47 4.40
C ASP A 155 5.83 10.41 5.37
N LEU A 156 5.04 9.37 5.68
CA LEU A 156 5.52 8.21 6.45
C LEU A 156 6.08 7.17 5.49
N VAL A 157 7.36 6.83 5.64
CA VAL A 157 8.11 6.01 4.67
C VAL A 157 8.55 4.65 5.20
N LEU A 158 8.71 4.53 6.52
CA LEU A 158 9.00 3.27 7.18
C LEU A 158 8.31 3.17 8.54
N ALA A 159 7.87 1.97 8.89
CA ALA A 159 7.40 1.64 10.23
C ALA A 159 7.98 0.28 10.65
N SER A 160 8.36 0.14 11.91
CA SER A 160 8.79 -1.14 12.48
C SER A 160 8.06 -1.45 13.78
N GLY A 161 7.96 -2.72 14.10
CA GLY A 161 7.38 -3.16 15.35
C GLY A 161 7.39 -4.66 15.55
N TYR A 162 6.79 -5.07 16.65
CA TYR A 162 6.59 -6.46 17.03
C TYR A 162 5.12 -6.78 17.10
N SER A 163 4.74 -7.93 16.54
CA SER A 163 3.36 -8.40 16.56
C SER A 163 3.31 -9.90 16.83
N LEU A 164 2.18 -10.35 17.40
CA LEU A 164 1.84 -11.77 17.51
C LEU A 164 0.99 -12.25 16.32
N ARG A 165 0.23 -11.33 15.72
CA ARG A 165 -0.67 -11.58 14.58
C ARG A 165 -1.04 -10.26 13.90
N MET A 166 -1.34 -10.32 12.61
CA MET A 166 -1.80 -9.18 11.83
C MET A 166 -3.34 -9.06 11.81
N THR A 167 -4.05 -10.20 11.84
CA THR A 167 -5.51 -10.27 11.68
C THR A 167 -6.21 -10.92 12.87
N SER A 168 -7.51 -10.65 13.04
CA SER A 168 -8.39 -11.38 13.96
C SER A 168 -8.77 -12.77 13.47
N LEU A 169 -8.65 -13.03 12.16
CA LEU A 169 -8.91 -14.33 11.53
C LEU A 169 -7.99 -15.40 12.11
N GLN A 170 -8.54 -16.54 12.50
CA GLN A 170 -7.81 -17.69 13.03
C GLN A 170 -7.44 -18.64 11.88
N LEU A 171 -6.49 -18.22 11.05
CA LEU A 171 -6.08 -18.97 9.86
C LEU A 171 -4.86 -19.85 10.12
N ASP A 172 -3.87 -19.33 10.85
CA ASP A 172 -2.59 -19.97 11.11
C ASP A 172 -2.19 -19.82 12.60
N GLU A 173 -1.11 -20.50 13.00
CA GLU A 173 -0.54 -20.36 14.33
C GLU A 173 -0.03 -18.94 14.60
N MET A 174 -0.16 -18.50 15.86
CA MET A 174 0.39 -17.23 16.32
C MET A 174 1.90 -17.34 16.47
N VAL A 175 2.62 -16.72 15.54
CA VAL A 175 4.09 -16.69 15.53
C VAL A 175 4.53 -15.28 15.94
N PRO A 176 5.23 -15.11 17.07
CA PRO A 176 5.81 -13.82 17.41
C PRO A 176 6.88 -13.40 16.42
N HIS A 177 6.81 -12.17 15.93
CA HIS A 177 7.70 -11.70 14.88
C HIS A 177 7.96 -10.20 14.98
N ARG A 178 9.14 -9.81 14.49
CA ARG A 178 9.44 -8.42 14.14
C ARG A 178 9.01 -8.19 12.70
N TRP A 179 8.47 -7.02 12.42
CA TRP A 179 8.14 -6.60 11.07
C TRP A 179 8.70 -5.22 10.77
N HIS A 180 9.02 -5.03 9.49
CA HIS A 180 9.48 -3.79 8.91
C HIS A 180 8.64 -3.50 7.67
N ALA A 181 7.83 -2.45 7.71
CA ALA A 181 6.99 -2.00 6.62
C ALA A 181 7.63 -0.79 5.94
N CYS A 182 7.90 -0.89 4.65
CA CYS A 182 8.35 0.20 3.80
C CYS A 182 7.21 0.66 2.89
N PHE A 183 6.88 1.95 2.91
CA PHE A 183 5.81 2.53 2.10
C PHE A 183 6.39 3.15 0.83
N ARG A 184 6.07 2.58 -0.34
CA ARG A 184 6.61 3.01 -1.63
C ARG A 184 5.52 3.42 -2.59
N ARG A 185 5.73 4.53 -3.30
CA ARG A 185 4.80 4.98 -4.33
C ARG A 185 5.13 4.31 -5.67
N TYR A 186 4.11 3.70 -6.27
CA TYR A 186 4.13 3.22 -7.66
C TYR A 186 3.04 3.97 -8.43
N GLY A 187 3.43 5.10 -9.03
CA GLY A 187 2.50 6.06 -9.63
C GLY A 187 1.49 6.62 -8.61
N ALA A 188 0.21 6.28 -8.78
CA ALA A 188 -0.87 6.76 -7.92
C ALA A 188 -1.17 5.83 -6.73
N ARG A 189 -0.52 4.68 -6.62
CA ARG A 189 -0.72 3.72 -5.54
C ARG A 189 0.41 3.78 -4.54
N THR A 190 0.09 3.55 -3.28
CA THR A 190 1.07 3.29 -2.23
C THR A 190 1.10 1.79 -1.97
N ILE A 191 2.26 1.18 -2.19
CA ILE A 191 2.52 -0.23 -1.93
C ILE A 191 3.27 -0.33 -0.62
N VAL A 192 2.80 -1.20 0.26
CA VAL A 192 3.47 -1.54 1.51
C VAL A 192 4.26 -2.81 1.29
N ASP A 193 5.56 -2.73 1.48
CA ASP A 193 6.46 -3.87 1.45
C ASP A 193 6.84 -4.24 2.87
N VAL A 194 6.37 -5.39 3.33
CA VAL A 194 6.57 -5.85 4.70
C VAL A 194 7.53 -7.02 4.71
N VAL A 195 8.65 -6.85 5.39
CA VAL A 195 9.58 -7.92 5.74
C VAL A 195 9.35 -8.32 7.19
N THR A 196 9.43 -9.60 7.45
CA THR A 196 9.20 -10.20 8.75
C THR A 196 10.40 -11.04 9.14
N GLU A 197 10.81 -10.91 10.40
CA GLU A 197 11.93 -11.63 11.00
C GLU A 197 11.44 -12.38 12.24
N PRO A 198 12.06 -13.52 12.60
CA PRO A 198 11.76 -14.22 13.84
C PRO A 198 11.88 -13.28 15.04
N GLY A 199 10.84 -13.23 15.88
CA GLY A 199 10.87 -12.45 17.11
C GLY A 199 11.41 -13.29 18.26
N GLU A 200 12.70 -13.18 18.58
CA GLU A 200 13.32 -14.01 19.64
C GLU A 200 12.88 -13.63 21.07
N ASP A 201 12.18 -12.51 21.29
CA ASP A 201 11.70 -12.10 22.62
C ASP A 201 10.48 -11.17 22.53
N ALA A 202 9.32 -11.68 22.10
CA ALA A 202 8.08 -10.90 21.98
C ALA A 202 7.36 -10.64 23.31
N ARG A 203 8.09 -10.18 24.33
CA ARG A 203 7.51 -9.88 25.66
C ARG A 203 6.63 -8.63 25.64
N GLU A 204 6.82 -7.75 24.67
CA GLU A 204 5.99 -6.57 24.42
C GLU A 204 5.74 -6.42 22.91
N THR A 205 4.47 -6.38 22.49
CA THR A 205 4.09 -6.03 21.12
C THR A 205 3.92 -4.52 21.01
N GLY A 206 4.08 -3.98 19.80
CA GLY A 206 3.91 -2.55 19.57
C GLY A 206 4.67 -2.06 18.35
N ILE A 207 4.39 -0.81 18.00
CA ILE A 207 5.15 -0.06 16.99
C ILE A 207 6.24 0.69 17.74
N ASP A 208 7.50 0.43 17.38
CA ASP A 208 8.66 1.02 18.06
C ASP A 208 9.41 2.05 17.19
N ASP A 209 9.11 2.11 15.90
CA ASP A 209 9.77 2.99 14.95
C ASP A 209 8.81 3.49 13.87
N LEU A 210 8.81 4.80 13.64
CA LEU A 210 8.07 5.49 12.59
C LEU A 210 9.01 6.53 11.98
N VAL A 211 9.37 6.34 10.72
CA VAL A 211 10.31 7.23 10.02
C VAL A 211 9.54 8.04 8.99
N TYR A 212 9.62 9.36 9.10
CA TYR A 212 9.07 10.28 8.13
C TYR A 212 10.12 10.69 7.10
N LEU A 213 9.68 11.03 5.89
CA LEU A 213 10.56 11.40 4.78
C LEU A 213 11.46 12.59 5.15
N ASP A 214 10.93 13.56 5.90
CA ASP A 214 11.66 14.75 6.34
C ASP A 214 12.79 14.44 7.35
N ASP A 215 12.73 13.27 8.01
CA ASP A 215 13.76 12.82 8.94
C ASP A 215 14.95 12.16 8.21
N ILE A 216 14.77 11.75 6.95
CA ILE A 216 15.81 11.14 6.13
C ILE A 216 16.67 12.26 5.53
N ARG A 217 17.87 12.43 6.07
CA ARG A 217 18.87 13.35 5.48
C ARG A 217 19.41 12.73 4.18
N PRO A 218 19.31 13.42 3.03
CA PRO A 218 20.07 12.99 1.86
C PRO A 218 21.56 13.18 2.15
N GLU A 219 22.34 12.13 1.95
CA GLU A 219 23.82 12.19 1.95
C GLU A 219 24.35 13.08 0.82
#